data_AF-A0A090K2I5-F1
#
_entry.id   AF-A0A090K2I5-F1
#
_cell.length_a   1.000
_cell.length_b   1.000
_cell.length_c   1.000
_cell.angle_alpha   90.00
_cell.angle_beta   90.00
_cell.angle_gamma   90.00
#
_symmetry.space_group_name_H-M   'P 1'
#
loop_
_entity.id
_entity.type
_entity.pdbx_description
1 polymer ?
#
loop_
_entity_poly.entity_id
_entity_poly.type
_entity_poly.pdbx_seq_one_letter_code
_entity_poly.pdbx_strand_id
1 'polypeptide(L)'
;VLAIMKQGGIKVSDNLRLMPDPILTGRNENKLKTLAETHGPAFTGKVLKYTTDLDSALGDSKNQIFFDASGTLQRAGFVERAVKAKKSIYCEKPTAVTTSEALRLAKLCEDAGLKNGVVQDKLWLPGMRKIQMLRQQGFFGRILSVRGNFGYWVIQPG
;
A
#
# COMPACT_ATOMS: atom_id res chain seq x y z
N VAL A 1 2.60 6.32 4.56
CA VAL A 1 3.93 6.90 4.20
C VAL A 1 4.43 7.91 5.23
N LEU A 2 3.62 8.86 5.70
CA LEU A 2 4.06 9.92 6.63
C LEU A 2 4.71 9.40 7.93
N ALA A 3 4.18 8.33 8.53
CA ALA A 3 4.79 7.72 9.72
C ALA A 3 6.21 7.21 9.46
N ILE A 4 6.48 6.65 8.27
CA ILE A 4 7.83 6.21 7.86
C ILE A 4 8.76 7.42 7.78
N MET A 5 8.29 8.53 7.20
CA MET A 5 9.06 9.77 7.10
C MET A 5 9.37 10.35 8.49
N LYS A 6 8.38 10.38 9.40
CA LYS A 6 8.55 10.81 10.79
C LYS A 6 9.60 10.00 11.54
N GLN A 7 9.72 8.71 11.24
CA GLN A 7 10.71 7.81 11.85
C GLN A 7 12.11 7.92 11.22
N GLY A 8 12.33 8.89 10.32
CA GLY A 8 13.60 9.10 9.65
C GLY A 8 13.86 8.13 8.49
N GLY A 9 12.80 7.62 7.85
CA GLY A 9 12.88 6.71 6.71
C GLY A 9 13.07 5.24 7.08
N ILE A 10 13.25 4.40 6.06
CA ILE A 10 13.43 2.95 6.18
C ILE A 10 14.93 2.67 6.28
N LYS A 11 15.39 2.12 7.40
CA LYS A 11 16.77 1.63 7.55
C LYS A 11 16.94 0.34 6.73
N VAL A 12 17.84 0.34 5.77
CA VAL A 12 18.19 -0.83 4.95
C VAL A 12 19.50 -1.45 5.45
N SER A 13 20.47 -0.61 5.82
CA SER A 13 21.73 -1.01 6.47
C SER A 13 22.20 0.11 7.40
N ASP A 14 23.36 -0.02 8.02
CA ASP A 14 23.93 1.04 8.86
C ASP A 14 24.23 2.33 8.08
N ASN A 15 24.53 2.21 6.77
CA ASN A 15 24.91 3.33 5.90
C ASN A 15 23.81 3.72 4.89
N LEU A 16 22.67 3.01 4.86
CA LEU A 16 21.60 3.27 3.90
C LEU A 16 20.24 3.42 4.60
N ARG A 17 19.64 4.61 4.41
CA ARG A 17 18.25 4.91 4.75
C ARG A 17 17.52 5.39 3.51
N LEU A 18 16.34 4.83 3.27
CA LEU A 18 15.45 5.24 2.19
C LEU A 18 14.39 6.19 2.74
N MET A 19 14.37 7.42 2.25
CA MET A 19 13.33 8.40 2.58
C MET A 19 12.29 8.42 1.46
N PRO A 20 11.00 8.14 1.76
CA PRO A 20 9.94 8.33 0.78
C PRO A 20 9.79 9.81 0.38
N ASP A 21 9.61 10.09 -0.90
CA ASP A 21 9.23 11.42 -1.43
C ASP A 21 7.95 11.26 -2.27
N PRO A 22 6.76 11.26 -1.63
CA PRO A 22 5.53 10.90 -2.31
C PRO A 22 4.96 12.05 -3.16
N ILE A 23 4.39 11.69 -4.31
CA ILE A 23 3.45 12.51 -5.06
C ILE A 23 2.03 11.95 -4.88
N LEU A 24 1.09 12.80 -4.48
CA LEU A 24 -0.32 12.44 -4.33
C LEU A 24 -1.02 12.51 -5.69
N THR A 25 -1.85 11.51 -5.98
CA THR A 25 -2.69 11.51 -7.18
C THR A 25 -4.15 11.31 -6.80
N GLY A 26 -5.06 11.82 -7.63
CA GLY A 26 -6.50 11.78 -7.37
C GLY A 26 -7.29 12.56 -8.41
N ARG A 27 -8.62 12.54 -8.27
CA ARG A 27 -9.53 13.12 -9.28
C ARG A 27 -9.93 14.57 -9.02
N ASN A 28 -9.58 15.14 -7.86
CA ASN A 28 -10.01 16.47 -7.46
C ASN A 28 -8.81 17.25 -6.94
N GLU A 29 -8.40 18.25 -7.70
CA GLU A 29 -7.21 19.06 -7.42
C GLU A 29 -7.31 19.81 -6.09
N ASN A 30 -8.46 20.44 -5.80
CA ASN A 30 -8.65 21.18 -4.55
C ASN A 30 -8.49 20.27 -3.33
N LYS A 31 -9.07 19.07 -3.36
CA LYS A 31 -8.92 18.09 -2.26
C LYS A 31 -7.47 17.62 -2.11
N LEU A 32 -6.76 17.40 -3.23
CA LEU A 32 -5.35 17.03 -3.21
C LEU A 32 -4.49 18.14 -2.61
N LYS A 33 -4.72 19.39 -3.02
CA LYS A 33 -4.04 20.57 -2.48
C LYS A 33 -4.24 20.68 -0.97
N THR A 34 -5.49 20.62 -0.52
CA THR A 34 -5.80 20.65 0.92
C THR A 34 -5.10 19.52 1.68
N LEU A 35 -5.10 18.29 1.16
CA LEU A 35 -4.44 17.15 1.80
C LEU A 35 -2.91 17.34 1.87
N ALA A 36 -2.31 17.84 0.78
CA ALA A 36 -0.88 18.11 0.67
C ALA A 36 -0.42 19.21 1.63
N GLU A 37 -1.18 20.30 1.74
CA GLU A 37 -0.89 21.44 2.62
C GLU A 37 -1.14 21.09 4.09
N THR A 38 -2.19 20.32 4.38
CA THR A 38 -2.56 19.95 5.76
C THR A 38 -1.55 18.97 6.36
N HIS A 39 -1.13 17.97 5.59
CA HIS A 39 -0.29 16.90 6.12
C HIS A 39 1.19 17.05 5.78
N GLY A 40 1.56 17.66 4.65
CA GLY A 40 2.96 17.73 4.22
C GLY A 40 3.92 18.42 5.19
N PRO A 41 3.64 19.67 5.63
CA PRO A 41 4.58 20.46 6.41
C PRO A 41 4.98 19.79 7.72
N ALA A 42 4.04 19.12 8.39
CA ALA A 42 4.27 18.46 9.68
C ALA A 42 5.32 17.33 9.62
N PHE A 43 5.62 16.78 8.43
CA PHE A 43 6.56 15.65 8.28
C PHE A 43 7.74 15.95 7.37
N THR A 44 7.61 16.95 6.49
CA THR A 44 8.62 17.23 5.46
C THR A 44 9.17 18.66 5.52
N GLY A 45 8.54 19.53 6.33
CA GLY A 45 8.78 20.97 6.32
C GLY A 45 8.27 21.66 5.05
N LYS A 46 7.59 20.94 4.14
CA LYS A 46 7.10 21.43 2.84
C LYS A 46 5.72 20.86 2.51
N VAL A 47 5.03 21.47 1.55
CA VAL A 47 3.80 20.92 0.96
C VAL A 47 4.15 19.68 0.13
N LEU A 48 3.33 18.63 0.20
CA LEU A 48 3.52 17.43 -0.65
C LEU A 48 3.25 17.74 -2.12
N LYS A 49 3.98 17.08 -3.02
CA LYS A 49 3.67 17.14 -4.45
C LYS A 49 2.31 16.49 -4.69
N TYR A 50 1.52 17.04 -5.61
CA TYR A 50 0.27 16.42 -6.04
C TYR A 50 -0.01 16.71 -7.52
N THR A 51 -0.83 15.86 -8.14
CA THR A 51 -1.31 16.06 -9.51
C THR A 51 -2.62 15.30 -9.74
N THR A 52 -3.45 15.76 -10.67
CA THR A 52 -4.59 15.01 -11.20
C THR A 52 -4.23 14.19 -12.45
N ASP A 53 -3.07 14.44 -13.04
CA ASP A 53 -2.53 13.69 -14.17
C ASP A 53 -1.66 12.52 -13.68
N LEU A 54 -2.30 11.35 -13.59
CA LEU A 54 -1.63 10.12 -13.18
C LEU A 54 -0.64 9.62 -14.24
N ASP A 55 -0.90 9.81 -15.53
CA ASP A 55 -0.02 9.26 -16.58
C ASP A 55 1.30 10.03 -16.63
N SER A 56 1.28 11.35 -16.41
CA SER A 56 2.50 12.15 -16.21
C SER A 56 3.29 11.71 -14.97
N ALA A 57 2.61 11.46 -13.84
CA ALA A 57 3.27 10.96 -12.63
C ALA A 57 3.89 9.57 -12.82
N LEU A 58 3.24 8.69 -13.58
CA LEU A 58 3.78 7.39 -13.97
C LEU A 58 4.92 7.54 -15.00
N GLY A 59 4.92 8.56 -15.84
CA GLY A 59 5.99 8.83 -16.80
C GLY A 59 7.31 9.27 -16.14
N ASP A 60 7.25 9.96 -15.00
CA ASP A 60 8.44 10.43 -14.29
C ASP A 60 9.27 9.27 -13.73
N SER A 61 10.52 9.18 -14.16
CA SER A 61 11.48 8.15 -13.71
C SER A 61 11.85 8.28 -12.23
N LYS A 62 11.63 9.44 -11.60
CA LYS A 62 11.84 9.65 -10.17
C LYS A 62 10.81 8.89 -9.33
N ASN A 63 9.61 8.67 -9.86
CA ASN A 63 8.57 7.89 -9.19
C ASN A 63 8.80 6.41 -9.51
N GLN A 64 9.35 5.64 -8.57
CA GLN A 64 9.72 4.24 -8.79
C GLN A 64 8.64 3.24 -8.33
N ILE A 65 7.76 3.67 -7.42
CA ILE A 65 6.75 2.84 -6.77
C ILE A 65 5.38 3.47 -6.99
N PHE A 66 4.42 2.68 -7.46
CA PHE A 66 3.01 3.05 -7.53
C PHE A 66 2.24 2.38 -6.39
N PHE A 67 1.63 3.19 -5.52
CA PHE A 67 0.74 2.71 -4.47
C PHE A 67 -0.71 3.04 -4.80
N ASP A 68 -1.57 2.02 -4.90
CA ASP A 68 -3.01 2.21 -5.14
C ASP A 68 -3.86 1.96 -3.88
N ALA A 69 -4.61 2.98 -3.48
CA ALA A 69 -5.67 2.89 -2.47
C ALA A 69 -7.03 3.34 -3.02
N SER A 70 -7.21 3.29 -4.34
CA SER A 70 -8.45 3.66 -5.02
C SER A 70 -9.55 2.60 -4.80
N GLY A 71 -10.73 2.82 -5.38
CA GLY A 71 -11.76 1.79 -5.41
C GLY A 71 -11.29 0.54 -6.15
N THR A 72 -11.68 -0.64 -5.65
CA THR A 72 -11.26 -1.93 -6.19
C THR A 72 -11.59 -2.07 -7.68
N LEU A 73 -12.73 -1.55 -8.13
CA LEU A 73 -13.17 -1.62 -9.53
C LEU A 73 -12.23 -0.89 -10.51
N GLN A 74 -11.51 0.14 -10.04
CA GLN A 74 -10.58 0.91 -10.86
C GLN A 74 -9.14 0.37 -10.80
N ARG A 75 -8.83 -0.43 -9.77
CA ARG A 75 -7.46 -0.85 -9.45
C ARG A 75 -6.77 -1.58 -10.59
N ALA A 76 -7.45 -2.48 -11.28
CA ALA A 76 -6.85 -3.26 -12.36
C ALA A 76 -6.26 -2.37 -13.47
N GLY A 77 -7.05 -1.41 -13.98
CA GLY A 77 -6.58 -0.48 -15.00
C GLY A 77 -5.47 0.45 -14.51
N PHE A 78 -5.42 0.77 -13.22
CA PHE A 78 -4.34 1.58 -12.65
C PHE A 78 -3.03 0.78 -12.52
N VAL A 79 -3.12 -0.47 -12.06
CA VAL A 79 -1.97 -1.39 -11.97
C VAL A 79 -1.41 -1.66 -13.36
N GLU A 80 -2.25 -1.91 -14.37
CA GLU A 80 -1.79 -2.13 -15.75
C GLU A 80 -0.99 -0.95 -16.31
N ARG A 81 -1.46 0.28 -16.09
CA ARG A 81 -0.73 1.49 -16.50
C ARG A 81 0.59 1.62 -15.76
N ALA A 82 0.61 1.35 -14.46
CA ALA A 82 1.83 1.40 -13.65
C ALA A 82 2.85 0.32 -14.06
N VAL A 83 2.40 -0.90 -14.39
CA VAL A 83 3.25 -1.98 -14.92
C VAL A 83 3.82 -1.59 -16.29
N LYS A 84 3.00 -1.02 -17.18
CA LYS A 84 3.47 -0.50 -18.48
C LYS A 84 4.55 0.57 -18.30
N ALA A 85 4.41 1.41 -17.28
CA ALA A 85 5.40 2.41 -16.89
C ALA A 85 6.57 1.86 -16.05
N LYS A 86 6.68 0.53 -15.89
CA LYS A 86 7.72 -0.20 -15.16
C LYS A 86 7.87 0.22 -13.69
N LYS A 87 6.75 0.50 -13.02
CA LYS A 87 6.73 0.86 -11.58
C LYS A 87 6.58 -0.38 -10.72
N SER A 88 7.29 -0.43 -9.59
CA SER A 88 6.97 -1.43 -8.57
C SER A 88 5.58 -1.15 -7.99
N ILE A 89 4.81 -2.20 -7.71
CA ILE A 89 3.39 -2.09 -7.37
C ILE A 89 3.16 -2.39 -5.89
N TYR A 90 2.40 -1.54 -5.21
CA TYR A 90 1.83 -1.86 -3.91
C TYR A 90 0.35 -1.44 -3.91
N CYS A 91 -0.55 -2.22 -3.33
CA CYS A 91 -1.97 -1.84 -3.33
C CYS A 91 -2.74 -2.26 -2.08
N GLU A 92 -3.85 -1.59 -1.86
CA GLU A 92 -4.87 -1.99 -0.89
C GLU A 92 -5.58 -3.28 -1.29
N LYS A 93 -6.21 -3.90 -0.31
CA LYS A 93 -7.04 -5.10 -0.49
C LYS A 93 -8.51 -4.71 -0.77
N PRO A 94 -9.29 -5.58 -1.43
CA PRO A 94 -8.83 -6.73 -2.23
C PRO A 94 -8.12 -6.27 -3.51
N THR A 95 -7.21 -7.09 -4.06
CA THR A 95 -6.43 -6.72 -5.26
C THR A 95 -7.28 -6.59 -6.52
N ALA A 96 -8.38 -7.37 -6.62
CA ALA A 96 -9.37 -7.30 -7.69
C ALA A 96 -10.73 -7.80 -7.17
N VAL A 97 -11.79 -7.72 -7.99
CA VAL A 97 -13.14 -8.20 -7.63
C VAL A 97 -13.27 -9.71 -7.81
N THR A 98 -12.56 -10.30 -8.78
CA THR A 98 -12.57 -11.74 -9.03
C THR A 98 -11.19 -12.36 -8.81
N THR A 99 -11.16 -13.63 -8.44
CA THR A 99 -9.91 -14.41 -8.31
C THR A 99 -9.14 -14.46 -9.62
N SER A 100 -9.83 -14.67 -10.75
CA SER A 100 -9.19 -14.73 -12.07
C SER A 100 -8.46 -13.44 -12.44
N GLU A 101 -9.05 -12.29 -12.13
CA GLU A 101 -8.45 -10.99 -12.36
C GLU A 101 -7.29 -10.72 -11.42
N ALA A 102 -7.41 -11.09 -10.14
CA ALA A 102 -6.31 -10.99 -9.17
C ALA A 102 -5.09 -11.81 -9.60
N LEU A 103 -5.29 -13.04 -10.06
CA LEU A 103 -4.22 -13.91 -10.58
C LEU A 103 -3.60 -13.32 -11.85
N ARG A 104 -4.41 -12.78 -12.77
CA ARG A 104 -3.92 -12.11 -13.97
C ARG A 104 -3.03 -10.90 -13.64
N LEU A 105 -3.43 -10.07 -12.66
CA LEU A 105 -2.65 -8.90 -12.23
C LEU A 105 -1.33 -9.31 -11.56
N ALA A 106 -1.34 -10.36 -10.74
CA ALA A 106 -0.13 -10.91 -10.15
C ALA A 106 0.86 -11.38 -11.23
N LYS A 107 0.37 -12.21 -12.18
CA LYS A 107 1.16 -12.69 -13.30
C LYS A 107 1.68 -11.55 -14.18
N LEU A 108 0.86 -10.53 -14.45
CA LEU A 108 1.27 -9.34 -15.19
C LEU A 108 2.48 -8.63 -14.54
N CYS A 109 2.48 -8.50 -13.20
CA CYS A 109 3.60 -7.90 -12.49
C CYS A 109 4.85 -8.80 -12.51
N GLU A 110 4.67 -10.11 -12.35
CA GLU A 110 5.75 -11.11 -12.36
C GLU A 110 6.43 -11.21 -13.73
N ASP A 111 5.64 -11.30 -14.81
CA ASP A 111 6.13 -11.37 -16.19
C ASP A 111 6.89 -10.09 -16.58
N ALA A 112 6.50 -8.95 -16.01
CA ALA A 112 7.22 -7.68 -16.17
C ALA A 112 8.49 -7.57 -15.31
N GLY A 113 8.78 -8.55 -14.43
CA GLY A 113 9.92 -8.54 -13.52
C GLY A 113 9.84 -7.50 -12.41
N LEU A 114 8.63 -7.01 -12.10
CA LEU A 114 8.42 -5.92 -11.14
C LEU A 114 8.16 -6.45 -9.73
N LYS A 115 8.70 -5.76 -8.72
CA LYS A 115 8.33 -6.02 -7.33
C LYS A 115 6.87 -5.62 -7.14
N ASN A 116 6.09 -6.52 -6.55
CA ASN A 116 4.68 -6.28 -6.26
C ASN A 116 4.31 -6.74 -4.85
N GLY A 117 3.29 -6.13 -4.26
CA GLY A 117 2.76 -6.51 -2.96
C GLY A 117 1.37 -5.93 -2.68
N VAL A 118 0.72 -6.47 -1.66
CA VAL A 118 -0.60 -6.04 -1.19
C VAL A 118 -0.57 -5.82 0.32
N VAL A 119 -1.37 -4.87 0.80
CA VAL A 119 -1.55 -4.63 2.23
C VAL A 119 -2.07 -5.88 2.94
N GLN A 120 -1.39 -6.25 4.04
CA GLN A 120 -1.73 -7.37 4.92
C GLN A 120 -1.71 -6.91 6.39
N ASP A 121 -2.52 -5.88 6.71
CA ASP A 121 -2.52 -5.19 8.01
C ASP A 121 -2.75 -6.16 9.19
N LYS A 122 -3.64 -7.14 9.02
CA LYS A 122 -3.98 -8.10 10.09
C LYS A 122 -2.81 -8.95 10.56
N LEU A 123 -1.86 -9.28 9.69
CA LEU A 123 -0.69 -10.09 10.05
C LEU A 123 0.22 -9.38 11.07
N TRP A 124 0.18 -8.05 11.11
CA TRP A 124 1.06 -7.24 11.97
C TRP A 124 0.44 -6.85 13.31
N LEU A 125 -0.81 -7.24 13.57
CA LEU A 125 -1.46 -7.00 14.85
C LEU A 125 -0.68 -7.70 15.98
N PRO A 126 -0.51 -7.07 17.16
CA PRO A 126 0.23 -7.67 18.27
C PRO A 126 -0.25 -9.08 18.63
N GLY A 127 -1.56 -9.32 18.61
CA GLY A 127 -2.14 -10.65 18.83
C GLY A 127 -1.72 -11.68 17.79
N MET A 128 -1.74 -11.32 16.50
CA MET A 128 -1.32 -12.21 15.41
C MET A 128 0.17 -12.54 15.48
N ARG A 129 1.01 -11.55 15.80
CA ARG A 129 2.45 -11.76 16.00
C ARG A 129 2.74 -12.67 17.20
N LYS A 130 1.96 -12.58 18.28
CA LYS A 130 2.05 -13.51 19.43
C LYS A 130 1.64 -14.93 19.05
N ILE A 131 0.57 -15.10 18.26
CA ILE A 131 0.17 -16.42 17.75
C ILE A 131 1.29 -17.03 16.89
N GLN A 132 1.91 -16.23 16.00
CA GLN A 132 3.05 -16.68 15.21
C GLN A 132 4.22 -17.12 16.10
N MET A 133 4.55 -16.35 17.13
CA MET A 133 5.61 -16.68 18.10
C MET A 133 5.33 -18.00 18.82
N LEU A 134 4.13 -18.19 19.36
CA LEU A 134 3.72 -19.44 20.03
C LEU A 134 3.81 -20.64 19.09
N ARG A 135 3.38 -20.48 17.83
CA ARG A 135 3.54 -21.51 16.79
C ARG A 135 5.02 -21.86 16.58
N GLN A 136 5.90 -20.85 16.46
CA GLN A 136 7.33 -21.05 16.24
C GLN A 136 8.03 -21.73 17.43
N GLN A 137 7.53 -21.51 18.64
CA GLN A 137 8.02 -22.16 19.88
C GLN A 137 7.48 -23.59 20.07
N GLY A 138 6.67 -24.11 19.14
CA GLY A 138 6.08 -25.45 19.25
C GLY A 138 5.00 -25.57 20.32
N PHE A 139 4.51 -24.47 20.88
CA PHE A 139 3.54 -24.45 21.98
C PHE A 139 2.28 -25.28 21.69
N PHE A 140 1.80 -25.27 20.44
CA PHE A 140 0.60 -25.99 20.04
C PHE A 140 0.87 -27.44 19.58
N GLY A 141 2.14 -27.85 19.46
CA GLY A 141 2.49 -29.05 18.71
C GLY A 141 1.90 -29.00 17.29
N ARG A 142 0.98 -29.91 16.98
CA ARG A 142 0.18 -29.88 15.75
C ARG A 142 -1.07 -29.04 15.95
N ILE A 143 -1.21 -27.94 15.21
CA ILE A 143 -2.45 -27.17 15.16
C ILE A 143 -3.57 -28.06 14.61
N LEU A 144 -4.69 -28.16 15.33
CA LEU A 144 -5.83 -29.01 14.97
C LEU A 144 -6.97 -28.22 14.32
N SER A 145 -7.27 -27.01 14.83
CA SER A 145 -8.34 -26.15 14.33
C SER A 145 -8.10 -24.69 14.68
N VAL A 146 -8.76 -23.78 13.94
CA VAL A 146 -8.75 -22.34 14.19
C VAL A 146 -10.18 -21.82 14.09
N ARG A 147 -10.60 -21.01 15.07
CA ARG A 147 -11.89 -20.32 15.06
C ARG A 147 -11.66 -18.81 15.11
N GLY A 148 -12.19 -18.09 14.11
CA GLY A 148 -12.17 -16.63 14.05
C GLY A 148 -13.57 -16.06 14.23
N ASN A 149 -13.74 -15.16 15.20
CA ASN A 149 -14.95 -14.34 15.35
C ASN A 149 -14.58 -12.90 15.04
N PHE A 150 -15.25 -12.29 14.06
CA PHE A 150 -14.99 -10.91 13.63
C PHE A 150 -16.32 -10.20 13.38
N GLY A 151 -16.48 -9.00 13.93
CA GLY A 151 -17.65 -8.16 13.71
C GLY A 151 -17.87 -7.17 14.84
N TYR A 152 -18.60 -6.11 14.53
CA TYR A 152 -19.17 -5.14 15.46
C TYR A 152 -20.32 -4.44 14.74
N TRP A 153 -21.20 -3.78 15.47
CA TRP A 153 -22.32 -3.06 14.87
C TRP A 153 -21.85 -1.74 14.25
N VAL A 154 -22.21 -1.49 12.99
CA VAL A 154 -21.94 -0.20 12.32
C VAL A 154 -23.26 0.57 12.28
N ILE A 155 -23.37 1.63 13.10
CA ILE A 155 -24.52 2.53 13.08
C ILE A 155 -24.18 3.67 12.11
N GLN A 156 -24.93 3.80 11.02
CA GLN A 156 -24.81 4.95 10.13
C GLN A 156 -25.62 6.12 10.72
N PRO A 157 -25.03 7.33 10.90
CA PRO A 157 -25.81 8.53 11.14
C PRO A 157 -26.70 8.79 9.92
N GLY A 158 -28.00 8.96 10.16
CA GLY A 158 -28.98 9.34 9.13
C GLY A 158 -28.85 10.80 8.69
#